data_AF-A0A059JAK2-F1
#
_entry.id   AF-A0A059JAK2-F1
#
_cell.length_a   1.000
_cell.length_b   1.000
_cell.length_c   1.000
_cell.angle_alpha   90.00
_cell.angle_beta   90.00
_cell.angle_gamma   90.00
#
_symmetry.space_group_name_H-M   'P 1'
#
loop_
_entity.id
_entity.type
_entity.pdbx_description
1 polymer ?
#
loop_
_entity_poly.entity_id
_entity_poly.type
_entity_poly.pdbx_seq_one_letter_code
_entity_poly.pdbx_strand_id
1 'polypeptide(L)'
;MDVIMGMQDKIFVGDQPQTAEDYLKQFALSMGWSATAFSKNRRQGALPVSSRGPRTLKELAPVAQTFKPRFCEGALQRDWTAADIEQIVSKSNWSWDEEASPSEDIRVYSMSRSMAKEQKKATSGAVNAPELLKQLRDTLYTESLELSIPYLSFHRICWSVLRSIHEHCRPTLRNMFGGGYMERENQLPFVVGYIFMAASNTQKLSGLLGAKKSDEVTSKLLTEAAAAMDECIATVGKQCCDMLERLNIRFIDDTDDELEEEGDKHKNENIRN
;
A
#
# COMPACT_ATOMS: atom_id res chain seq x y z
N MET A 1 4.98 5.07 9.23
CA MET A 1 4.01 4.43 8.29
C MET A 1 3.84 5.23 6.99
N ASP A 2 4.08 6.54 7.00
CA ASP A 2 3.76 7.44 5.89
C ASP A 2 4.62 7.29 4.62
N VAL A 3 5.80 6.68 4.69
CA VAL A 3 6.63 6.46 3.48
C VAL A 3 6.04 5.35 2.61
N ILE A 4 5.64 4.21 3.19
CA ILE A 4 4.98 3.12 2.43
C ILE A 4 3.57 3.56 1.98
N MET A 5 2.85 4.28 2.84
CA MET A 5 1.53 4.83 2.52
C MET A 5 1.60 5.99 1.53
N GLY A 6 2.71 6.72 1.47
CA GLY A 6 2.99 7.79 0.51
C GLY A 6 3.55 7.28 -0.83
N MET A 7 4.23 6.12 -0.81
CA MET A 7 4.62 5.36 -2.01
C MET A 7 3.40 4.68 -2.65
N GLN A 8 2.48 4.14 -1.86
CA GLN A 8 1.21 3.58 -2.36
C GLN A 8 0.08 4.59 -2.19
N ASP A 9 -0.14 5.41 -3.23
CA ASP A 9 -1.12 6.50 -3.28
C ASP A 9 -2.47 6.24 -2.59
N LYS A 10 -2.97 4.98 -2.61
CA LYS A 10 -4.20 4.55 -1.90
C LYS A 10 -4.11 3.06 -1.53
N ILE A 11 -3.87 2.74 -0.25
CA ILE A 11 -3.99 1.37 0.26
C ILE A 11 -5.45 0.89 0.15
N PHE A 12 -6.38 1.74 0.55
CA PHE A 12 -7.81 1.50 0.44
C PHE A 12 -8.34 1.87 -0.97
N VAL A 13 -9.42 1.22 -1.42
CA VAL A 13 -10.05 1.58 -2.71
C VAL A 13 -10.85 2.89 -2.60
N GLY A 14 -11.27 3.25 -1.38
CA GLY A 14 -11.93 4.51 -1.02
C GLY A 14 -11.42 5.03 0.32
N ASP A 15 -12.28 5.73 1.06
CA ASP A 15 -11.93 6.23 2.41
C ASP A 15 -11.64 5.08 3.38
N GLN A 16 -10.94 5.39 4.48
CA GLN A 16 -10.60 4.39 5.49
C GLN A 16 -11.88 3.69 6.02
N PRO A 17 -11.95 2.34 5.96
CA PRO A 17 -13.13 1.60 6.38
C PRO A 17 -13.35 1.71 7.90
N GLN A 18 -14.59 1.95 8.31
CA GLN A 18 -14.97 2.11 9.73
C GLN A 18 -15.80 0.94 10.27
N THR A 19 -16.44 0.17 9.40
CA THR A 19 -17.28 -0.97 9.77
C THR A 19 -16.83 -2.25 9.09
N ALA A 20 -17.20 -3.41 9.65
CA ALA A 20 -16.92 -4.71 9.03
C ALA A 20 -17.49 -4.83 7.60
N GLU A 21 -18.63 -4.19 7.34
CA GLU A 21 -19.22 -4.11 5.99
C GLU A 21 -18.36 -3.27 5.04
N ASP A 22 -17.75 -2.18 5.53
CA ASP A 22 -16.83 -1.36 4.73
C ASP A 22 -15.57 -2.15 4.37
N TYR A 23 -14.99 -2.88 5.33
CA TYR A 23 -13.85 -3.76 5.07
C TYR A 23 -14.19 -4.83 4.01
N LEU A 24 -15.34 -5.47 4.14
CA LEU A 24 -15.81 -6.46 3.17
C LEU A 24 -16.04 -5.84 1.78
N LYS A 25 -16.65 -4.66 1.72
CA LYS A 25 -16.88 -3.92 0.49
C LYS A 25 -15.56 -3.57 -0.20
N GLN A 26 -14.60 -3.04 0.55
CA GLN A 26 -13.29 -2.67 -0.01
C GLN A 26 -12.48 -3.88 -0.47
N PHE A 27 -12.55 -5.00 0.27
CA PHE A 27 -11.99 -6.27 -0.17
C PHE A 27 -12.60 -6.72 -1.50
N ALA A 28 -13.94 -6.68 -1.64
CA ALA A 28 -14.57 -7.06 -2.90
C ALA A 28 -14.16 -6.12 -4.05
N LEU A 29 -14.07 -4.81 -3.80
CA LEU A 29 -13.61 -3.86 -4.80
C LEU A 29 -12.16 -4.13 -5.22
N SER A 30 -11.26 -4.47 -4.28
CA SER A 30 -9.86 -4.81 -4.60
C SER A 30 -9.74 -6.12 -5.37
N MET A 31 -10.65 -7.08 -5.14
CA MET A 31 -10.75 -8.33 -5.88
C MET A 31 -11.45 -8.19 -7.25
N GLY A 32 -11.84 -6.98 -7.65
CA GLY A 32 -12.35 -6.69 -8.98
C GLY A 32 -13.87 -6.76 -9.13
N TRP A 33 -14.61 -6.70 -8.03
CA TRP A 33 -16.07 -6.60 -8.07
C TRP A 33 -16.52 -5.16 -8.28
N SER A 34 -17.66 -4.99 -8.94
CA SER A 34 -18.20 -3.66 -9.22
C SER A 34 -18.82 -3.04 -7.95
N ALA A 35 -18.64 -1.73 -7.77
CA ALA A 35 -19.34 -0.98 -6.72
C ALA A 35 -20.88 -1.10 -6.82
N THR A 36 -21.40 -1.35 -8.01
CA THR A 36 -22.83 -1.60 -8.24
C THR A 36 -23.35 -2.84 -7.50
N ALA A 37 -22.48 -3.81 -7.18
CA ALA A 37 -22.81 -4.99 -6.39
C ALA A 37 -23.34 -4.62 -4.98
N PHE A 38 -22.95 -3.46 -4.47
CA PHE A 38 -23.30 -2.96 -3.14
C PHE A 38 -24.45 -1.94 -3.13
N SER A 39 -25.01 -1.61 -4.30
CA SER A 39 -26.10 -0.63 -4.42
C SER A 39 -27.40 -1.12 -3.76
N LYS A 40 -28.16 -0.19 -3.17
CA LYS A 40 -29.41 -0.50 -2.44
C LYS A 40 -30.51 -1.08 -3.35
N ASN A 41 -30.55 -0.67 -4.62
CA ASN A 41 -31.59 -1.05 -5.59
C ASN A 41 -31.12 -2.12 -6.59
N ARG A 42 -30.23 -3.01 -6.16
CA ARG A 42 -29.70 -4.05 -7.04
C ARG A 42 -30.78 -5.07 -7.39
N ARG A 43 -30.92 -5.36 -8.68
CA ARG A 43 -31.75 -6.48 -9.18
C ARG A 43 -31.09 -7.81 -8.83
N GLN A 44 -31.90 -8.79 -8.38
CA GLN A 44 -31.42 -10.14 -8.10
C GLN A 44 -30.80 -10.76 -9.37
N GLY A 45 -29.64 -11.39 -9.24
CA GLY A 45 -28.89 -11.95 -10.37
C GLY A 45 -27.40 -12.10 -10.08
N ALA A 46 -26.60 -12.33 -11.13
CA ALA A 46 -25.15 -12.46 -11.02
C ALA A 46 -24.50 -11.20 -10.40
N LEU A 47 -23.39 -11.40 -9.67
CA LEU A 47 -22.61 -10.29 -9.12
C LEU A 47 -21.89 -9.55 -10.25
N PRO A 48 -22.07 -8.23 -10.39
CA PRO A 48 -21.43 -7.47 -11.45
C PRO A 48 -19.92 -7.40 -11.20
N VAL A 49 -19.14 -7.78 -12.19
CA VAL A 49 -17.68 -7.68 -12.19
C VAL A 49 -17.27 -6.28 -12.66
N SER A 50 -16.21 -5.73 -12.08
CA SER A 50 -15.62 -4.47 -12.50
C SER A 50 -14.97 -4.64 -13.88
N SER A 51 -15.20 -3.70 -14.79
CA SER A 51 -14.48 -3.66 -16.08
C SER A 51 -12.97 -3.47 -15.91
N ARG A 52 -12.53 -2.93 -14.77
CA ARG A 52 -11.11 -2.76 -14.42
C ARG A 52 -10.46 -4.02 -13.85
N GLY A 53 -11.25 -5.04 -13.50
CA GLY A 53 -10.75 -6.25 -12.85
C GLY A 53 -10.16 -6.01 -11.45
N PRO A 54 -9.49 -7.02 -10.87
CA PRO A 54 -8.83 -6.91 -9.57
C PRO A 54 -7.66 -5.92 -9.60
N ARG A 55 -7.29 -5.39 -8.44
CA ARG A 55 -6.05 -4.64 -8.28
C ARG A 55 -4.87 -5.57 -8.52
N THR A 56 -4.10 -5.28 -9.56
CA THR A 56 -2.85 -5.96 -9.86
C THR A 56 -1.68 -5.03 -9.60
N LEU A 57 -0.48 -5.62 -9.49
CA LEU A 57 0.76 -4.86 -9.60
C LEU A 57 0.78 -4.16 -10.96
N LYS A 58 1.20 -2.90 -10.95
CA LYS A 58 1.42 -2.12 -12.17
C LYS A 58 2.91 -2.08 -12.44
N GLU A 59 3.26 -1.84 -13.70
CA GLU A 59 4.64 -1.48 -14.03
C GLU A 59 4.96 -0.14 -13.35
N LEU A 60 6.07 -0.12 -12.61
CA LEU A 60 6.53 1.01 -11.79
C LEU A 60 7.69 1.72 -12.48
N ALA A 61 8.10 2.88 -11.97
CA ALA A 61 9.18 3.67 -12.56
C ALA A 61 8.99 4.01 -14.06
N PRO A 62 7.88 4.67 -14.44
CA PRO A 62 7.59 5.00 -15.82
C PRO A 62 8.69 5.84 -16.48
N VAL A 63 9.35 6.77 -15.77
CA VAL A 63 10.43 7.59 -16.34
C VAL A 63 11.66 6.74 -16.62
N ALA A 64 12.08 5.87 -15.70
CA ALA A 64 13.19 4.94 -15.91
C ALA A 64 12.92 3.99 -17.10
N GLN A 65 11.66 3.56 -17.27
CA GLN A 65 11.26 2.71 -18.39
C GLN A 65 11.47 3.36 -19.76
N THR A 66 11.38 4.68 -19.91
CA THR A 66 11.63 5.34 -21.21
C THR A 66 13.08 5.14 -21.68
N PHE A 67 13.99 4.90 -20.74
CA PHE A 67 15.40 4.65 -21.03
C PHE A 67 15.75 3.18 -21.24
N LYS A 68 14.86 2.25 -20.86
CA LYS A 68 15.07 0.81 -20.97
C LYS A 68 15.37 0.35 -22.41
N PRO A 69 14.63 0.79 -23.46
CA PRO A 69 14.94 0.37 -24.83
C PRO A 69 16.37 0.74 -25.24
N ARG A 70 16.83 1.91 -24.81
CA ARG A 70 18.16 2.43 -25.15
C ARG A 70 19.28 1.68 -24.42
N PHE A 71 19.16 1.48 -23.10
CA PHE A 71 20.25 0.93 -22.29
C PHE A 71 20.21 -0.59 -22.14
N CYS A 72 19.04 -1.20 -22.24
CA CYS A 72 18.85 -2.64 -22.02
C CYS A 72 18.58 -3.42 -23.32
N GLU A 73 17.98 -2.80 -24.33
CA GLU A 73 17.46 -3.50 -25.52
C GLU A 73 18.18 -3.10 -26.82
N GLY A 74 19.16 -2.18 -26.74
CA GLY A 74 20.02 -1.79 -27.86
C GLY A 74 19.34 -0.92 -28.92
N ALA A 75 18.26 -0.22 -28.57
CA ALA A 75 17.58 0.69 -29.48
C ALA A 75 18.52 1.81 -29.96
N LEU A 76 18.48 2.12 -31.26
CA LEU A 76 19.33 3.14 -31.89
C LEU A 76 18.85 4.58 -31.63
N GLN A 77 17.58 4.77 -31.27
CA GLN A 77 17.02 6.08 -30.97
C GLN A 77 17.59 6.60 -29.64
N ARG A 78 18.23 7.77 -29.68
CA ARG A 78 18.89 8.40 -28.52
C ARG A 78 18.22 9.69 -28.06
N ASP A 79 17.38 10.28 -28.90
CA ASP A 79 16.75 11.57 -28.65
C ASP A 79 15.43 11.43 -27.91
N TRP A 80 15.18 12.35 -26.97
CA TRP A 80 13.90 12.44 -26.26
C TRP A 80 12.82 13.00 -27.16
N THR A 81 11.65 12.37 -27.14
CA THR A 81 10.45 12.89 -27.76
C THR A 81 9.76 13.90 -26.85
N ALA A 82 8.86 14.71 -27.41
CA ALA A 82 8.02 15.61 -26.60
C ALA A 82 7.18 14.82 -25.57
N ALA A 83 6.77 13.59 -25.89
CA ALA A 83 6.04 12.72 -24.99
C ALA A 83 6.90 12.30 -23.78
N ASP A 84 8.19 12.01 -23.99
CA ASP A 84 9.12 11.66 -22.90
C ASP A 84 9.29 12.85 -21.95
N ILE A 85 9.41 14.07 -22.49
CA ILE A 85 9.53 15.29 -21.69
C ILE A 85 8.25 15.55 -20.88
N GLU A 86 7.07 15.42 -21.51
CA GLU A 86 5.79 15.56 -20.81
C GLU A 86 5.63 14.52 -19.70
N GLN A 87 6.07 13.29 -19.93
CA GLN A 87 6.04 12.22 -18.93
C GLN A 87 6.95 12.55 -17.73
N ILE A 88 8.19 12.99 -17.97
CA ILE A 88 9.12 13.41 -16.90
C ILE A 88 8.49 14.53 -16.06
N VAL A 89 8.00 15.58 -16.72
CA VAL A 89 7.40 16.72 -16.03
C VAL A 89 6.19 16.28 -15.21
N SER A 90 5.29 15.47 -15.78
CA SER A 90 4.08 15.00 -15.10
C SER A 90 4.33 14.16 -13.84
N LYS A 91 5.51 13.52 -13.76
CA LYS A 91 5.92 12.67 -12.64
C LYS A 91 6.85 13.37 -11.65
N SER A 92 7.33 14.56 -11.99
CA SER A 92 8.23 15.35 -11.16
C SER A 92 7.48 16.20 -10.11
N ASN A 93 6.65 15.56 -9.28
CA ASN A 93 6.02 16.19 -8.11
C ASN A 93 6.85 16.05 -6.82
N TRP A 94 8.11 15.61 -6.96
CA TRP A 94 9.07 15.42 -5.89
C TRP A 94 10.05 16.58 -5.82
N SER A 95 10.36 17.01 -4.60
CA SER A 95 11.40 18.00 -4.33
C SER A 95 12.27 17.55 -3.17
N TRP A 96 13.53 17.94 -3.22
CA TRP A 96 14.44 17.84 -2.08
C TRP A 96 14.33 19.10 -1.24
N ASP A 97 13.93 18.93 0.01
CA ASP A 97 13.98 19.95 1.03
C ASP A 97 15.27 19.74 1.85
N GLU A 98 16.02 20.83 2.04
CA GLU A 98 17.20 20.83 2.90
C GLU A 98 16.70 20.96 4.34
N GLU A 99 16.86 19.89 5.14
CA GLU A 99 16.53 19.92 6.55
C GLU A 99 17.72 20.45 7.35
N ALA A 100 17.44 21.29 8.35
CA ALA A 100 18.47 21.79 9.26
C ALA A 100 18.95 20.62 10.14
N SER A 101 20.22 20.23 9.97
CA SER A 101 20.85 19.25 10.85
C SER A 101 21.31 19.91 12.15
N PRO A 102 21.21 19.22 13.31
CA PRO A 102 21.82 19.66 14.57
C PRO A 102 23.36 19.81 14.50
N SER A 103 24.01 19.22 13.51
CA SER A 103 25.45 19.34 13.26
C SER A 103 25.72 20.13 11.99
N GLU A 104 26.51 21.22 12.08
CA GLU A 104 26.81 22.13 10.95
C GLU A 104 27.47 21.45 9.73
N ASP A 105 28.04 20.25 9.91
CA ASP A 105 28.77 19.51 8.86
C ASP A 105 27.94 18.46 8.11
N ILE A 106 26.71 18.15 8.52
CA ILE A 106 25.87 17.13 7.86
C ILE A 106 24.66 17.80 7.22
N ARG A 107 24.62 17.86 5.90
CA ARG A 107 23.40 18.27 5.18
C ARG A 107 22.46 17.09 5.06
N VAL A 108 21.31 17.17 5.71
CA VAL A 108 20.25 16.17 5.59
C VAL A 108 19.30 16.63 4.49
N TYR A 109 19.16 15.82 3.45
CA TYR A 109 18.20 16.07 2.38
C TYR A 109 17.01 15.14 2.58
N SER A 110 15.84 15.75 2.70
CA SER A 110 14.57 15.05 2.81
C SER A 110 13.81 15.19 1.50
N MET A 111 13.12 14.14 1.09
CA MET A 111 12.41 14.12 -0.18
C MET A 111 10.91 14.16 0.08
N SER A 112 10.26 15.24 -0.34
CA SER A 112 8.84 15.46 -0.13
C SER A 112 8.06 15.36 -1.44
N ARG A 113 6.83 14.86 -1.35
CA ARG A 113 5.89 14.79 -2.48
C ARG A 113 4.83 15.87 -2.34
N SER A 114 4.71 16.73 -3.34
CA SER A 114 3.63 17.70 -3.38
C SER A 114 2.31 17.06 -3.80
N MET A 115 1.42 16.81 -2.82
CA MET A 115 0.05 16.32 -3.06
C MET A 115 -0.85 17.38 -3.73
N ALA A 116 -0.46 18.66 -3.68
CA ALA A 116 -1.20 19.78 -4.27
C ALA A 116 -1.04 19.88 -5.81
N LYS A 117 -0.13 19.08 -6.39
CA LYS A 117 0.17 19.07 -7.83
C LYS A 117 -0.23 17.74 -8.46
N GLU A 118 -1.54 17.45 -8.55
CA GLU A 118 -2.01 16.85 -9.80
C GLU A 118 -1.80 17.94 -10.86
N GLN A 119 -0.61 17.99 -11.46
CA GLN A 119 -0.32 18.92 -12.54
C GLN A 119 -1.34 18.65 -13.64
N LYS A 120 -2.32 19.56 -13.77
CA LYS A 120 -3.10 19.74 -14.99
C LYS A 120 -2.11 19.62 -16.14
N LYS A 121 -2.32 18.65 -17.06
CA LYS A 121 -1.50 18.37 -18.26
C LYS A 121 -0.57 19.55 -18.52
N ALA A 122 0.69 19.42 -18.07
CA ALA A 122 1.62 20.52 -18.14
C ALA A 122 1.66 20.96 -19.61
N THR A 123 1.12 22.14 -19.90
CA THR A 123 1.34 22.75 -21.20
C THR A 123 2.84 22.85 -21.35
N SER A 124 3.37 22.29 -22.43
CA SER A 124 4.79 22.12 -22.77
C SER A 124 5.55 23.46 -22.94
N GLY A 125 5.07 24.52 -22.30
CA GLY A 125 5.65 25.86 -22.25
C GLY A 125 6.88 25.90 -21.35
N ALA A 126 8.03 25.71 -21.99
CA ALA A 126 9.35 26.20 -21.56
C ALA A 126 9.83 25.76 -20.17
N VAL A 127 9.93 24.44 -19.93
CA VAL A 127 10.89 23.95 -18.93
C VAL A 127 12.29 24.17 -19.50
N ASN A 128 13.11 24.96 -18.82
CA ASN A 128 14.51 25.16 -19.24
C ASN A 128 15.32 23.87 -19.02
N ALA A 129 16.40 23.65 -19.77
CA ALA A 129 17.17 22.41 -19.70
C ALA A 129 17.69 22.09 -18.28
N PRO A 130 18.21 23.05 -17.48
CA PRO A 130 18.63 22.79 -16.10
C PRO A 130 17.49 22.30 -15.19
N GLU A 131 16.32 22.92 -15.29
CA GLU A 131 15.14 22.55 -14.52
C GLU A 131 14.64 21.16 -14.91
N LEU A 132 14.62 20.84 -16.21
CA LEU A 132 14.26 19.50 -16.69
C LEU A 132 15.22 18.43 -16.16
N LEU A 133 16.53 18.72 -16.15
CA LEU A 133 17.53 17.79 -15.60
C LEU A 133 17.39 17.60 -14.10
N LYS A 134 17.04 18.66 -13.35
CA LYS A 134 16.75 18.58 -11.92
C LYS A 134 15.53 17.69 -11.67
N GLN A 135 14.43 17.97 -12.37
CA GLN A 135 13.19 17.19 -12.32
C GLN A 135 13.41 15.71 -12.69
N LEU A 136 14.19 15.45 -13.73
CA LEU A 136 14.56 14.10 -14.14
C LEU A 136 15.37 13.38 -13.05
N ARG A 137 16.41 14.03 -12.52
CA ARG A 137 17.24 13.46 -11.44
C ARG A 137 16.39 13.07 -10.24
N ASP A 138 15.53 14.00 -9.79
CA ASP A 138 14.72 13.81 -8.59
C ASP A 138 13.71 12.68 -8.83
N THR A 139 13.06 12.65 -10.00
CA THR A 139 12.14 11.57 -10.37
C THR A 139 12.85 10.22 -10.46
N LEU A 140 13.99 10.12 -11.16
CA LEU A 140 14.75 8.87 -11.27
C LEU A 140 15.22 8.34 -9.92
N TYR A 141 15.60 9.23 -9.00
CA TYR A 141 15.96 8.84 -7.64
C TYR A 141 14.77 8.22 -6.89
N THR A 142 13.59 8.84 -6.98
CA THR A 142 12.36 8.31 -6.35
C THR A 142 11.96 6.95 -6.94
N GLU A 143 12.03 6.83 -8.26
CA GLU A 143 11.71 5.60 -8.98
C GLU A 143 12.72 4.49 -8.68
N SER A 144 13.99 4.83 -8.45
CA SER A 144 15.01 3.88 -7.99
C SER A 144 14.64 3.27 -6.64
N LEU A 145 14.13 4.07 -5.70
CA LEU A 145 13.64 3.56 -4.42
C LEU A 145 12.43 2.63 -4.60
N GLU A 146 11.48 3.01 -5.46
CA GLU A 146 10.31 2.20 -5.78
C GLU A 146 10.69 0.85 -6.42
N LEU A 147 11.64 0.85 -7.36
CA LEU A 147 12.18 -0.37 -7.99
C LEU A 147 12.99 -1.24 -7.03
N SER A 148 13.58 -0.64 -6.00
CA SER A 148 14.39 -1.35 -5.02
C SER A 148 13.53 -2.15 -4.03
N ILE A 149 12.23 -1.87 -3.93
CA ILE A 149 11.32 -2.58 -3.03
C ILE A 149 11.33 -4.08 -3.36
N PRO A 150 11.55 -4.97 -2.37
CA PRO A 150 11.69 -6.40 -2.59
C PRO A 150 10.31 -7.07 -2.72
N TYR A 151 9.54 -6.69 -3.74
CA TYR A 151 8.15 -7.10 -3.94
C TYR A 151 7.94 -8.61 -3.94
N LEU A 152 8.86 -9.39 -4.52
CA LEU A 152 8.75 -10.86 -4.54
C LEU A 152 8.90 -11.47 -3.14
N SER A 153 9.79 -10.90 -2.33
CA SER A 153 9.98 -11.33 -0.94
C SER A 153 8.78 -10.96 -0.10
N PHE A 154 8.26 -9.73 -0.23
CA PHE A 154 7.03 -9.33 0.43
C PHE A 154 5.83 -10.17 -0.02
N HIS A 155 5.74 -10.51 -1.29
CA HIS A 155 4.70 -11.42 -1.79
C HIS A 155 4.76 -12.77 -1.06
N ARG A 156 5.95 -13.37 -0.93
CA ARG A 156 6.13 -14.63 -0.19
C ARG A 156 5.74 -14.50 1.29
N ILE A 157 6.10 -13.38 1.92
CA ILE A 157 5.72 -13.09 3.31
C ILE A 157 4.20 -12.96 3.43
N CYS A 158 3.53 -12.21 2.56
CA CYS A 158 2.06 -12.11 2.53
C CYS A 158 1.40 -13.49 2.40
N TRP A 159 1.93 -14.37 1.54
CA TRP A 159 1.45 -15.74 1.44
C TRP A 159 1.65 -16.54 2.73
N SER A 160 2.78 -16.38 3.40
CA SER A 160 3.03 -17.02 4.70
C SER A 160 2.04 -16.55 5.77
N VAL A 161 1.78 -15.25 5.84
CA VAL A 161 0.79 -14.65 6.75
C VAL A 161 -0.60 -15.19 6.46
N LEU A 162 -1.02 -15.20 5.19
CA LEU A 162 -2.32 -15.71 4.78
C LEU A 162 -2.48 -17.21 5.10
N ARG A 163 -1.42 -18.01 4.99
CA ARG A 163 -1.45 -19.43 5.39
C ARG A 163 -1.62 -19.58 6.89
N SER A 164 -0.89 -18.79 7.68
CA SER A 164 -1.01 -18.81 9.14
C SER A 164 -2.44 -18.45 9.58
N ILE A 165 -2.99 -17.37 9.05
CA ILE A 165 -4.38 -16.95 9.31
C ILE A 165 -5.35 -18.06 8.91
N HIS A 166 -5.15 -18.65 7.73
CA HIS A 166 -6.01 -19.72 7.26
C HIS A 166 -6.01 -20.93 8.19
N GLU A 167 -4.85 -21.42 8.62
CA GLU A 167 -4.78 -22.58 9.52
C GLU A 167 -5.44 -22.31 10.88
N HIS A 168 -5.25 -21.11 11.45
CA HIS A 168 -5.91 -20.70 12.69
C HIS A 168 -7.44 -20.64 12.54
N CYS A 169 -7.93 -20.07 11.45
CA CYS A 169 -9.35 -19.90 11.19
C CYS A 169 -10.02 -21.16 10.61
N ARG A 170 -9.25 -22.15 10.16
CA ARG A 170 -9.74 -23.32 9.38
C ARG A 170 -10.87 -24.08 10.06
N PRO A 171 -10.83 -24.37 11.38
CA PRO A 171 -11.90 -25.10 12.05
C PRO A 171 -13.22 -24.31 12.03
N THR A 172 -13.15 -23.01 12.33
CA THR A 172 -14.31 -22.11 12.37
C THR A 172 -14.86 -21.88 10.96
N LEU A 173 -14.00 -21.66 9.96
CA LEU A 173 -14.39 -21.53 8.55
C LEU A 173 -15.11 -22.79 8.03
N ARG A 174 -14.58 -23.98 8.33
CA ARG A 174 -15.20 -25.25 7.91
C ARG A 174 -16.57 -25.44 8.55
N ASN A 175 -16.73 -25.01 9.80
CA ASN A 175 -18.03 -25.04 10.48
C ASN A 175 -19.03 -24.11 9.75
N MET A 176 -18.67 -22.84 9.57
CA MET A 176 -19.56 -21.80 9.02
C MET A 176 -19.87 -21.95 7.52
N PHE A 177 -18.90 -22.36 6.70
CA PHE A 177 -18.99 -22.36 5.23
C PHE A 177 -18.93 -23.76 4.61
N GLY A 178 -18.63 -24.79 5.41
CA GLY A 178 -18.46 -26.17 4.91
C GLY A 178 -17.02 -26.47 4.47
N GLY A 179 -16.75 -27.70 4.03
CA GLY A 179 -15.40 -28.12 3.63
C GLY A 179 -14.94 -27.60 2.27
N GLY A 180 -15.86 -27.11 1.44
CA GLY A 180 -15.59 -26.66 0.06
C GLY A 180 -15.34 -25.16 -0.09
N TYR A 181 -15.15 -24.40 1.00
CA TYR A 181 -14.89 -22.95 0.92
C TYR A 181 -13.55 -22.61 0.24
N MET A 182 -12.63 -23.58 0.23
CA MET A 182 -11.33 -23.47 -0.44
C MET A 182 -10.94 -24.85 -1.00
N GLU A 183 -10.67 -24.92 -2.30
CA GLU A 183 -10.25 -26.12 -3.01
C GLU A 183 -8.74 -26.12 -3.30
N ARG A 184 -8.18 -24.94 -3.58
CA ARG A 184 -6.79 -24.77 -4.04
C ARG A 184 -6.12 -23.63 -3.29
N GLU A 185 -4.80 -23.70 -3.19
CA GLU A 185 -4.02 -22.68 -2.51
C GLU A 185 -4.11 -21.30 -3.17
N ASN A 186 -4.30 -21.21 -4.49
CA ASN A 186 -4.48 -19.92 -5.17
C ASN A 186 -5.74 -19.14 -4.72
N GLN A 187 -6.65 -19.77 -3.97
CA GLN A 187 -7.85 -19.17 -3.39
C GLN A 187 -7.62 -18.60 -1.98
N LEU A 188 -6.41 -18.74 -1.42
CA LEU A 188 -6.07 -18.28 -0.08
C LEU A 188 -6.41 -16.80 0.19
N PRO A 189 -6.26 -15.86 -0.77
CA PRO A 189 -6.70 -14.48 -0.56
C PRO A 189 -8.20 -14.34 -0.24
N PHE A 190 -9.05 -15.28 -0.66
CA PHE A 190 -10.48 -15.26 -0.35
C PHE A 190 -10.79 -15.51 1.12
N VAL A 191 -9.88 -16.12 1.89
CA VAL A 191 -10.01 -16.33 3.34
C VAL A 191 -10.32 -15.01 4.06
N VAL A 192 -9.67 -13.92 3.65
CA VAL A 192 -9.93 -12.58 4.19
C VAL A 192 -11.38 -12.15 3.95
N GLY A 193 -11.91 -12.43 2.76
CA GLY A 193 -13.32 -12.19 2.44
C GLY A 193 -14.27 -12.98 3.34
N TYR A 194 -13.98 -14.26 3.60
CA TYR A 194 -14.80 -15.09 4.50
C TYR A 194 -14.80 -14.55 5.94
N ILE A 195 -13.65 -14.10 6.43
CA ILE A 195 -13.50 -13.49 7.77
C ILE A 195 -14.38 -12.23 7.87
N PHE A 196 -14.26 -11.30 6.92
CA PHE A 196 -15.09 -10.10 6.91
C PHE A 196 -16.57 -10.40 6.71
N MET A 197 -16.90 -11.40 5.87
CA MET A 197 -18.28 -11.82 5.65
C MET A 197 -18.88 -12.35 6.95
N ALA A 198 -18.16 -13.17 7.72
CA ALA A 198 -18.58 -13.66 9.04
C ALA A 198 -18.85 -12.54 10.05
N ALA A 199 -18.04 -11.47 10.02
CA ALA A 199 -18.19 -10.30 10.88
C ALA A 199 -19.25 -9.29 10.38
N SER A 200 -19.84 -9.52 9.21
CA SER A 200 -20.85 -8.64 8.61
C SER A 200 -22.24 -9.29 8.59
N ASN A 201 -23.29 -8.46 8.64
CA ASN A 201 -24.68 -8.90 8.53
C ASN A 201 -25.15 -8.99 7.06
N THR A 202 -24.22 -9.07 6.09
CA THR A 202 -24.56 -8.98 4.67
C THR A 202 -24.47 -10.32 3.96
N GLN A 203 -25.57 -10.71 3.31
CA GLN A 203 -25.61 -11.83 2.35
C GLN A 203 -25.26 -11.39 0.92
N LYS A 204 -24.90 -10.12 0.71
CA LYS A 204 -24.66 -9.55 -0.63
C LYS A 204 -23.56 -10.28 -1.41
N LEU A 205 -22.61 -10.90 -0.72
CA LEU A 205 -21.49 -11.63 -1.30
C LEU A 205 -21.60 -13.16 -1.19
N SER A 206 -22.75 -13.71 -0.78
CA SER A 206 -22.94 -15.16 -0.71
C SER A 206 -22.79 -15.87 -2.06
N GLY A 207 -23.02 -15.16 -3.18
CA GLY A 207 -22.75 -15.69 -4.53
C GLY A 207 -21.27 -15.72 -4.94
N LEU A 208 -20.39 -15.09 -4.15
CA LEU A 208 -18.95 -15.01 -4.38
C LEU A 208 -18.16 -15.93 -3.45
N LEU A 209 -18.45 -15.83 -2.15
CA LEU A 209 -17.73 -16.52 -1.09
C LEU A 209 -18.56 -17.66 -0.50
N GLY A 210 -19.52 -18.20 -1.26
CA GLY A 210 -20.45 -19.20 -0.74
C GLY A 210 -21.42 -18.66 0.33
N ALA A 211 -22.56 -19.33 0.49
CA ALA A 211 -23.51 -18.96 1.53
C ALA A 211 -23.00 -19.40 2.91
N LYS A 212 -23.16 -18.55 3.93
CA LYS A 212 -23.04 -18.96 5.33
C LYS A 212 -24.11 -20.02 5.62
N LYS A 213 -23.78 -21.02 6.44
CA LYS A 213 -24.78 -21.97 6.97
C LYS A 213 -25.72 -21.36 8.02
N SER A 214 -25.26 -20.32 8.72
CA SER A 214 -26.01 -19.58 9.72
C SER A 214 -25.84 -18.08 9.47
N ASP A 215 -26.91 -17.30 9.68
CA ASP A 215 -26.91 -15.84 9.57
C ASP A 215 -26.31 -15.15 10.81
N GLU A 216 -25.70 -15.91 11.72
CA GLU A 216 -25.00 -15.35 12.87
C GLU A 216 -23.82 -14.46 12.45
N VAL A 217 -23.85 -13.23 12.95
CA VAL A 217 -22.73 -12.28 12.86
C VAL A 217 -21.81 -12.54 14.04
N THR A 218 -20.56 -12.88 13.76
CA THR A 218 -19.59 -13.26 14.81
C THR A 218 -18.24 -12.60 14.59
N SER A 219 -17.65 -12.05 15.65
CA SER A 219 -16.27 -11.55 15.65
C SER A 219 -15.22 -12.64 15.81
N LYS A 220 -15.63 -13.90 16.04
CA LYS A 220 -14.73 -15.02 16.34
C LYS A 220 -13.60 -15.18 15.32
N LEU A 221 -13.93 -15.15 14.03
CA LEU A 221 -12.94 -15.24 12.96
C LEU A 221 -11.99 -14.03 12.89
N LEU A 222 -12.46 -12.83 13.26
CA LEU A 222 -11.59 -11.66 13.35
C LEU A 222 -10.59 -11.81 14.51
N THR A 223 -11.04 -12.32 15.66
CA THR A 223 -10.18 -12.55 16.83
C THR A 223 -9.15 -13.65 16.56
N GLU A 224 -9.54 -14.76 15.92
CA GLU A 224 -8.62 -15.82 15.50
C GLU A 224 -7.58 -15.31 14.49
N ALA A 225 -8.01 -14.53 13.49
CA ALA A 225 -7.12 -13.94 12.51
C ALA A 225 -6.17 -12.90 13.11
N ALA A 226 -6.63 -12.12 14.10
CA ALA A 226 -5.80 -11.16 14.82
C ALA A 226 -4.68 -11.86 15.59
N ALA A 227 -5.00 -12.93 16.34
CA ALA A 227 -3.99 -13.71 17.05
C ALA A 227 -2.92 -14.29 16.11
N ALA A 228 -3.34 -14.81 14.95
CA ALA A 228 -2.41 -15.31 13.93
C ALA A 228 -1.55 -14.19 13.32
N MET A 229 -2.12 -12.99 13.16
CA MET A 229 -1.40 -11.82 12.67
C MET A 229 -0.35 -11.35 13.69
N ASP A 230 -0.68 -11.31 14.98
CA ASP A 230 0.24 -10.92 16.05
C ASP A 230 1.47 -11.85 16.10
N GLU A 231 1.27 -13.16 15.96
CA GLU A 231 2.36 -14.14 15.87
C GLU A 231 3.22 -13.93 14.60
N CYS A 232 2.58 -13.64 13.47
CA CYS A 232 3.30 -13.31 12.24
C CYS A 232 4.12 -12.02 12.40
N ILE A 233 3.56 -10.97 13.00
CA ILE A 233 4.28 -9.71 13.26
C ILE A 233 5.51 -9.99 14.12
N ALA A 234 5.38 -10.79 15.18
CA ALA A 234 6.51 -11.18 16.02
C ALA A 234 7.59 -11.96 15.27
N THR A 235 7.20 -12.79 14.28
CA THR A 235 8.12 -13.68 13.56
C THR A 235 8.79 -13.01 12.35
N VAL A 236 7.99 -12.37 11.50
CA VAL A 236 8.44 -11.81 10.20
C VAL A 236 8.48 -10.29 10.18
N GLY A 237 7.92 -9.61 11.19
CA GLY A 237 7.90 -8.14 11.25
C GLY A 237 9.30 -7.55 11.22
N LYS A 238 10.21 -8.05 12.07
CA LYS A 238 11.62 -7.63 12.06
C LYS A 238 12.30 -7.91 10.73
N GLN A 239 12.03 -9.07 10.11
CA GLN A 239 12.60 -9.40 8.81
C GLN A 239 12.18 -8.40 7.73
N CYS A 240 10.92 -7.95 7.73
CA CYS A 240 10.45 -6.90 6.84
C CYS A 240 11.18 -5.57 7.07
N CYS A 241 11.39 -5.18 8.33
CA CYS A 241 12.16 -3.99 8.68
C CYS A 241 13.62 -4.10 8.21
N ASP A 242 14.31 -5.18 8.56
CA ASP A 242 15.70 -5.45 8.16
C ASP A 242 15.88 -5.41 6.63
N MET A 243 14.88 -5.91 5.88
CA MET A 243 14.88 -5.87 4.42
C MET A 243 14.79 -4.46 3.86
N LEU A 244 14.02 -3.58 4.49
CA LEU A 244 13.85 -2.18 4.09
C LEU A 244 15.04 -1.32 4.53
N GLU A 245 15.62 -1.60 5.71
CA GLU A 245 16.82 -0.93 6.19
C GLU A 245 18.01 -1.15 5.25
N ARG A 246 18.15 -2.35 4.68
CA ARG A 246 19.16 -2.65 3.64
C ARG A 246 19.01 -1.80 2.37
N LEU A 247 17.85 -1.19 2.18
CA LEU A 247 17.54 -0.28 1.07
C LEU A 247 17.61 1.19 1.48
N ASN A 248 18.20 1.48 2.65
CA ASN A 248 18.26 2.79 3.28
C ASN A 248 16.89 3.40 3.59
N ILE A 249 15.86 2.56 3.74
CA ILE A 249 14.54 2.98 4.23
C ILE A 249 14.53 2.72 5.74
N ARG A 250 14.55 3.78 6.53
CA ARG A 250 14.48 3.70 8.00
C ARG A 250 13.09 4.12 8.48
N PHE A 251 12.64 3.45 9.53
CA PHE A 251 11.44 3.82 10.27
C PHE A 251 11.87 4.52 11.54
N ILE A 252 11.35 5.73 11.76
CA ILE A 252 11.46 6.44 13.03
C ILE A 252 10.13 6.14 13.74
N ASP A 253 10.21 5.66 14.98
CA ASP A 253 9.05 5.50 15.83
C ASP A 253 8.88 6.83 16.56
N ASP A 254 7.75 7.53 16.34
CA ASP A 254 7.49 8.86 16.92
C ASP A 254 7.37 8.81 18.47
N THR A 255 7.45 7.62 19.07
CA THR A 255 7.44 7.37 20.52
C THR A 255 8.75 7.71 21.22
N ASP A 256 9.87 7.83 20.50
CA ASP A 256 11.16 8.19 21.12
C ASP A 256 11.31 9.71 21.35
N ASP A 257 10.54 10.55 20.64
CA ASP A 257 10.62 12.01 20.75
C ASP A 257 9.84 12.59 21.96
N GLU A 258 8.90 11.84 22.55
CA GLU A 258 8.12 12.31 23.71
C GLU A 258 8.90 12.21 25.04
N LEU A 259 10.03 11.49 25.09
CA LEU A 259 10.79 11.30 26.33
C LEU A 259 11.89 12.36 26.55
N GLU A 260 12.24 13.16 25.55
CA GLU A 260 13.26 14.21 25.69
C GLU A 260 12.68 15.59 26.07
N GLU A 261 11.40 15.88 25.81
CA GLU A 261 10.80 17.19 26.13
C GLU A 261 10.40 17.38 27.61
N GLU A 262 10.23 16.31 28.40
CA GLU A 262 9.96 16.45 29.84
C GLU A 262 11.22 16.69 30.68
N GLY A 263 12.41 16.37 30.15
CA GLY A 263 13.68 16.53 30.86
C GLY A 263 14.19 17.97 30.98
N ASP A 264 13.70 18.88 30.12
CA ASP A 264 14.25 20.25 30.02
C ASP A 264 13.36 21.32 30.69
N LYS A 265 12.13 20.97 31.08
CA LYS A 265 11.25 21.88 31.85
C LYS A 265 11.63 21.99 33.32
N HIS A 266 12.33 21.01 33.89
CA HIS A 266 12.72 21.02 35.31
C HIS A 266 14.09 21.63 35.64
N LYS A 267 14.92 22.00 34.65
CA LYS A 267 16.21 22.67 34.89
C LYS A 267 16.15 24.18 34.99
N ASN A 268 15.07 24.82 34.51
CA ASN A 268 14.98 26.28 34.43
C ASN A 268 14.22 26.97 35.59
N GLU A 269 13.75 26.25 36.60
CA GLU A 269 13.07 26.85 37.77
C GLU A 269 13.94 27.02 39.02
N ASN A 270 15.22 26.61 39.01
CA ASN A 270 16.08 26.68 40.21
C ASN A 270 17.19 27.74 40.18
N ILE A 271 17.08 28.76 39.33
CA ILE A 271 17.96 29.95 39.38
C ILE A 271 17.10 31.21 39.44
N ARG A 272 16.44 31.41 40.59
CA ARG A 272 16.01 32.71 41.11
C ARG A 272 15.53 32.54 42.55
N ASN A 273 16.46 32.66 43.48
CA ASN A 273 16.29 33.28 44.80
C ASN A 273 17.68 33.62 45.35
#